data_AF-A0A7J3U6W5-F1
#
_entry.id   AF-A0A7J3U6W5-F1
#
_cell.length_a   1.000
_cell.length_b   1.000
_cell.length_c   1.000
_cell.angle_alpha   90.00
_cell.angle_beta   90.00
_cell.angle_gamma   90.00
#
_symmetry.space_group_name_H-M   'P 1'
#
loop_
_entity.id
_entity.type
_entity.pdbx_description
1 polymer ?
#
loop_
_entity_poly.entity_id
_entity_poly.type
_entity_poly.pdbx_seq_one_letter_code
_entity_poly.pdbx_strand_id
1 'polypeptide(L)'
;MGILNYILKPKTVIKHLGEESGVKGWLLAISFGILSHGSIYVWYPLLKELHEHGMRTGLLAAFLYNRAVKIPLLPLMIFYFGIPFVALLTFYTTVASVVEGKILELIEHMFVGREEEKVV
;
A
#
# COMPACT_ATOMS: atom_id res chain seq x y z
N MET A 1 -12.79 -3.88 -18.93
CA MET A 1 -13.16 -2.52 -18.46
C MET A 1 -14.27 -2.48 -17.39
N GLY A 2 -14.83 -3.60 -16.91
CA GLY A 2 -15.92 -3.57 -15.90
C GLY A 2 -15.48 -3.63 -14.43
N ILE A 3 -14.42 -4.40 -14.12
CA ILE A 3 -14.01 -4.69 -12.73
C ILE A 3 -13.24 -3.50 -12.12
N LEU A 4 -12.32 -2.88 -12.87
CA LEU A 4 -11.62 -1.68 -12.40
C LEU A 4 -12.60 -0.55 -12.07
N ASN A 5 -13.58 -0.28 -12.94
CA ASN A 5 -14.59 0.74 -12.70
C ASN A 5 -15.48 0.47 -11.48
N TYR A 6 -15.58 -0.78 -11.00
CA TYR A 6 -16.31 -1.11 -9.78
C TYR A 6 -15.44 -0.95 -8.53
N ILE A 7 -14.17 -1.35 -8.61
CA ILE A 7 -13.19 -1.21 -7.52
C ILE A 7 -12.87 0.27 -7.27
N LEU A 8 -12.79 1.05 -8.34
CA LEU A 8 -12.51 2.49 -8.30
C LEU A 8 -13.71 3.33 -7.84
N LYS A 9 -14.88 2.75 -7.57
CA LYS A 9 -15.98 3.53 -7.01
C LYS A 9 -15.61 4.03 -5.61
N PRO A 10 -15.84 5.32 -5.29
CA PRO A 10 -15.55 5.89 -3.97
C PRO A 10 -16.12 5.05 -2.82
N LYS A 11 -17.36 4.56 -2.96
CA LYS A 11 -18.02 3.70 -1.95
C LYS A 11 -17.26 2.40 -1.68
N THR A 12 -16.65 1.80 -2.71
CA THR A 12 -15.88 0.55 -2.58
C THR A 12 -14.53 0.83 -1.94
N VAL A 13 -13.87 1.91 -2.36
CA VAL A 13 -12.57 2.35 -1.85
C VAL A 13 -12.66 2.70 -0.37
N ILE A 14 -13.60 3.56 0.03
CA ILE A 14 -13.79 3.93 1.44
C ILE A 14 -14.05 2.69 2.31
N LYS A 15 -14.89 1.76 1.83
CA LYS A 15 -15.23 0.54 2.57
C LYS A 15 -14.04 -0.40 2.82
N HIS A 16 -13.10 -0.51 1.88
CA HIS A 16 -12.03 -1.52 1.94
C HIS A 16 -10.63 -0.94 2.13
N LEU A 17 -10.44 0.35 1.85
CA LEU A 17 -9.15 1.06 1.88
C LEU A 17 -9.25 2.44 2.56
N GLY A 18 -10.42 2.84 3.06
CA GLY A 18 -10.60 4.08 3.83
C GLY A 18 -10.27 3.93 5.31
N GLU A 19 -10.52 5.00 6.09
CA GLU A 19 -10.28 5.07 7.54
C GLU A 19 -10.78 3.82 8.30
N GLU A 20 -12.02 3.41 8.04
CA GLU A 20 -12.69 2.28 8.70
C GLU A 20 -12.25 0.89 8.19
N SER A 21 -11.34 0.80 7.21
CA SER A 21 -10.93 -0.48 6.62
C SER A 21 -10.19 -1.42 7.58
N GLY A 22 -9.62 -0.87 8.66
CA GLY A 22 -8.90 -1.61 9.69
C GLY A 22 -7.84 -2.57 9.11
N VAL A 23 -7.69 -3.74 9.73
CA VAL A 23 -6.69 -4.75 9.32
C VAL A 23 -6.94 -5.29 7.90
N LYS A 24 -8.21 -5.32 7.45
CA LYS A 24 -8.54 -5.82 6.09
C LYS A 24 -7.96 -4.92 5.00
N GLY A 25 -7.93 -3.60 5.22
CA GLY A 25 -7.31 -2.66 4.30
C GLY A 25 -5.81 -2.90 4.13
N TRP A 26 -5.09 -3.16 5.23
CA TRP A 26 -3.67 -3.49 5.18
C TRP A 26 -3.39 -4.77 4.41
N LEU A 27 -4.14 -5.84 4.68
CA LEU A 27 -3.99 -7.11 3.96
C LEU A 27 -4.23 -6.93 2.46
N LEU A 28 -5.25 -6.16 2.07
CA LEU A 28 -5.52 -5.86 0.66
C LEU A 28 -4.40 -5.03 0.04
N ALA A 29 -3.97 -3.94 0.67
CA ALA A 29 -2.91 -3.07 0.18
C ALA A 29 -1.58 -3.80 -0.01
N ILE A 30 -1.18 -4.61 0.97
CA ILE A 30 0.02 -5.46 0.91
C ILE A 30 -0.11 -6.46 -0.25
N SER A 31 -1.22 -7.20 -0.32
CA SER A 31 -1.42 -8.23 -1.35
C SER A 31 -1.40 -7.64 -2.76
N PHE A 32 -2.12 -6.53 -2.97
CA PHE A 32 -2.10 -5.83 -4.25
C PHE A 32 -0.74 -5.20 -4.55
N GLY A 33 -0.01 -4.70 -3.54
CA GLY A 33 1.36 -4.22 -3.67
C GLY A 33 2.29 -5.29 -4.22
N ILE A 34 2.32 -6.47 -3.59
CA ILE A 34 3.13 -7.63 -4.04
C ILE A 34 2.71 -8.08 -5.45
N LEU A 35 1.40 -8.15 -5.73
CA LEU A 35 0.89 -8.56 -7.04
C LEU A 35 1.12 -7.51 -8.13
N SER A 36 1.36 -6.26 -7.76
CA SER A 36 1.50 -5.16 -8.70
C SER A 36 2.90 -5.14 -9.34
N HIS A 37 2.96 -5.69 -10.55
CA HIS A 37 4.18 -5.75 -11.35
C HIS A 37 4.13 -4.73 -12.51
N GLY A 38 5.26 -4.61 -13.21
CA GLY A 38 5.41 -3.70 -14.34
C GLY A 38 5.82 -2.28 -13.94
N SER A 39 5.71 -1.38 -14.91
CA SER A 39 6.16 0.02 -14.80
C SER A 39 5.39 0.77 -13.72
N ILE A 40 6.10 1.46 -12.83
CA ILE A 40 5.48 2.26 -11.75
C ILE A 40 4.57 3.38 -12.29
N TYR A 41 4.84 3.88 -13.50
CA TYR A 41 4.05 4.94 -14.13
C TYR A 41 2.59 4.55 -14.40
N VAL A 42 2.30 3.25 -14.55
CA VAL A 42 0.92 2.76 -14.73
C VAL A 42 0.14 2.81 -13.42
N TRP A 43 0.83 2.67 -12.29
CA TRP A 43 0.21 2.53 -10.98
C TRP A 43 0.04 3.87 -10.27
N TYR A 44 0.87 4.87 -10.57
CA TYR A 44 0.71 6.21 -10.04
C TYR A 44 -0.67 6.82 -10.30
N PRO A 45 -1.22 6.81 -11.54
CA PRO A 45 -2.57 7.32 -11.80
C PRO A 45 -3.64 6.56 -11.01
N LEU A 46 -3.54 5.23 -10.94
CA LEU A 46 -4.47 4.40 -10.19
C LEU A 46 -4.46 4.72 -8.69
N LEU A 47 -3.25 4.81 -8.10
CA LEU A 47 -3.10 5.11 -6.69
C LEU A 47 -3.54 6.53 -6.36
N LYS A 48 -3.31 7.48 -7.27
CA LYS A 48 -3.83 8.84 -7.16
C LYS A 48 -5.36 8.84 -7.10
N GLU A 49 -6.02 8.14 -8.02
CA GLU A 49 -7.49 8.03 -8.03
C GLU A 49 -8.02 7.34 -6.76
N LEU A 50 -7.37 6.28 -6.29
CA LEU A 50 -7.73 5.63 -5.02
C LEU A 50 -7.58 6.58 -3.83
N HIS A 51 -6.51 7.37 -3.79
CA HIS A 51 -6.29 8.37 -2.74
C HIS A 51 -7.36 9.47 -2.76
N GLU A 52 -7.67 10.02 -3.95
CA GLU A 52 -8.75 11.00 -4.12
C GLU A 52 -10.12 10.43 -3.71
N HIS A 53 -10.30 9.12 -3.84
CA HIS A 53 -11.48 8.39 -3.39
C HIS A 53 -11.46 7.98 -1.91
N GLY A 54 -10.49 8.48 -1.12
CA GLY A 54 -10.45 8.30 0.33
C GLY A 54 -9.61 7.11 0.80
N MET A 55 -8.70 6.58 -0.03
CA MET A 55 -7.70 5.62 0.43
C MET A 55 -6.70 6.29 1.38
N ARG A 56 -6.49 5.67 2.54
CA ARG A 56 -5.53 6.13 3.55
C ARG A 56 -4.11 6.20 2.99
N THR A 57 -3.37 7.25 3.33
CA THR A 57 -1.98 7.45 2.92
C THR A 57 -1.06 6.32 3.40
N GLY A 58 -1.32 5.77 4.59
CA GLY A 58 -0.54 4.64 5.10
C GLY A 58 -0.71 3.36 4.30
N LEU A 59 -1.92 3.08 3.82
CA LEU A 59 -2.18 1.95 2.92
C LEU A 59 -1.54 2.18 1.55
N LEU A 60 -1.47 3.43 1.10
CA LEU A 60 -0.86 3.80 -0.17
C LEU A 60 0.65 3.57 -0.13
N ALA A 61 1.29 3.98 0.97
CA ALA A 61 2.68 3.69 1.27
C ALA A 61 2.95 2.18 1.36
N ALA A 62 2.12 1.44 2.10
CA ALA A 62 2.28 -0.01 2.24
C ALA A 62 2.15 -0.74 0.91
N PHE A 63 1.21 -0.32 0.05
CA PHE A 63 1.09 -0.84 -1.31
C PHE A 63 2.38 -0.61 -2.09
N LEU A 64 2.91 0.62 -2.10
CA LEU A 64 4.10 1.00 -2.86
C LEU A 64 5.35 0.26 -2.37
N TYR A 65 5.53 0.14 -1.05
CA TYR A 65 6.68 -0.54 -0.48
C TYR A 65 6.69 -2.03 -0.79
N ASN A 66 5.53 -2.71 -0.67
CA ASN A 66 5.45 -4.14 -0.94
C ASN A 66 5.65 -4.51 -2.43
N ARG A 67 5.62 -3.55 -3.35
CA ARG A 67 6.05 -3.78 -4.75
C ARG A 67 7.49 -4.23 -4.87
N ALA A 68 8.31 -4.00 -3.84
CA ALA A 68 9.68 -4.50 -3.78
C ALA A 68 9.73 -6.03 -3.87
N VAL A 69 8.68 -6.72 -3.43
CA VAL A 69 8.57 -8.18 -3.51
C VAL A 69 8.15 -8.59 -4.92
N LYS A 70 9.14 -8.83 -5.78
CA LYS A 70 8.91 -9.26 -7.17
C LYS A 70 8.69 -10.76 -7.25
N ILE A 71 7.46 -11.20 -7.49
CA ILE A 71 7.10 -12.63 -7.61
C ILE A 71 7.96 -13.36 -8.66
N PRO A 72 8.22 -12.82 -9.87
CA PRO A 72 9.07 -13.48 -10.85
C PRO A 72 10.51 -13.70 -10.38
N LEU A 73 10.99 -12.91 -9.40
CA LEU A 73 12.35 -12.98 -8.89
C LEU A 73 12.48 -13.96 -7.70
N LEU A 74 11.35 -14.36 -7.08
CA LEU A 74 11.37 -15.26 -5.93
C LEU A 74 12.03 -16.62 -6.22
N PRO A 75 11.76 -17.32 -7.36
CA PRO A 75 12.44 -18.57 -7.66
C PRO A 75 13.96 -18.42 -7.74
N LEU A 76 14.43 -17.31 -8.32
CA LEU A 76 15.86 -17.00 -8.42
C LEU A 76 16.47 -16.76 -7.04
N MET A 77 15.79 -15.97 -6.19
CA MET A 77 16.24 -15.75 -4.82
C MET A 77 16.27 -17.03 -3.99
N ILE A 78 15.26 -17.90 -4.15
CA ILE A 78 15.22 -19.20 -3.48
C ILE A 78 16.40 -20.07 -3.93
N PHE A 79 16.72 -20.06 -5.22
CA PHE A 79 17.85 -20.81 -5.77
C PHE A 79 19.19 -20.35 -5.19
N TYR A 80 19.41 -19.03 -5.06
CA TYR A 80 20.69 -18.50 -4.56
C TYR A 80 20.83 -18.48 -3.03
N PHE A 81 19.75 -18.17 -2.31
CA PHE A 81 19.80 -17.87 -0.87
C PHE A 81 19.00 -18.86 0.00
N GLY A 82 18.23 -19.74 -0.62
CA GLY A 82 17.39 -20.71 0.08
C GLY A 82 16.06 -20.13 0.56
N ILE A 83 15.11 -21.04 0.83
CA ILE A 83 13.76 -20.71 1.30
C ILE A 83 13.76 -19.93 2.63
N PRO A 84 14.57 -20.29 3.65
CA PRO A 84 14.53 -19.59 4.94
C PRO A 84 14.87 -18.10 4.82
N PHE A 85 15.86 -17.76 4.00
CA PHE A 85 16.25 -16.38 3.76
C PHE A 85 15.15 -15.59 3.07
N VAL A 86 14.57 -16.14 2.00
CA VAL A 86 13.50 -15.48 1.24
C VAL A 86 12.27 -15.26 2.10
N ALA A 87 11.86 -16.27 2.88
CA ALA A 87 10.72 -16.16 3.79
C ALA A 87 10.93 -15.08 4.85
N LEU A 88 12.12 -15.03 5.46
CA LEU A 88 12.48 -13.99 6.44
C LEU A 88 12.47 -12.60 5.79
N LEU A 89 13.11 -12.45 4.62
CA LEU A 89 13.16 -11.18 3.92
C LEU A 89 11.76 -10.67 3.57
N THR A 90 10.92 -11.52 2.98
CA THR A 90 9.54 -11.15 2.65
C THR A 90 8.77 -10.75 3.91
N PHE A 91 8.87 -11.53 4.99
CA PHE A 91 8.23 -11.21 6.26
C PHE A 91 8.67 -9.84 6.80
N TYR A 92 9.98 -9.58 6.86
CA TYR A 92 10.51 -8.29 7.32
C TYR A 92 10.07 -7.14 6.43
N THR A 93 10.07 -7.30 5.11
CA THR A 93 9.61 -6.24 4.19
C THR A 93 8.12 -5.95 4.37
N THR A 94 7.28 -6.96 4.59
CA THR A 94 5.87 -6.76 4.87
C THR A 94 5.66 -6.05 6.20
N VAL A 95 6.37 -6.44 7.27
CA VAL A 95 6.27 -5.74 8.57
C VAL A 95 6.76 -4.29 8.45
N ALA A 96 7.89 -4.06 7.78
CA ALA A 96 8.44 -2.73 7.56
C ALA A 96 7.46 -1.82 6.80
N SER A 97 6.75 -2.35 5.80
CA SER A 97 5.72 -1.59 5.06
C SER A 97 4.58 -1.09 5.96
N VAL A 98 4.19 -1.88 6.96
CA VAL A 98 3.12 -1.50 7.90
C VAL A 98 3.61 -0.40 8.82
N VAL A 99 4.86 -0.51 9.29
CA VAL A 99 5.49 0.51 10.14
C VAL A 99 5.63 1.81 9.37
N GLU A 100 6.17 1.78 8.15
CA GLU A 100 6.30 2.95 7.29
C GLU A 100 4.95 3.61 7.02
N GLY A 101 3.93 2.83 6.65
CA GLY A 101 2.60 3.36 6.39
C GLY A 101 2.00 4.06 7.62
N LYS A 102 2.16 3.49 8.82
CA LYS A 102 1.71 4.14 10.06
C LYS A 102 2.49 5.41 10.38
N ILE A 103 3.79 5.43 10.13
CA ILE A 103 4.62 6.62 10.30
C ILE A 103 4.14 7.74 9.36
N LEU A 104 3.83 7.41 8.11
CA LEU A 104 3.33 8.38 7.15
C LEU A 104 1.96 8.94 7.53
N GLU A 105 1.03 8.11 8.01
CA GLU A 105 -0.24 8.59 8.56
C GLU A 105 -0.03 9.51 9.75
N LEU A 106 0.88 9.16 10.67
CA LEU A 106 1.21 10.01 11.81
C LEU A 106 1.75 11.37 11.37
N ILE A 107 2.67 11.36 10.39
CA ILE A 107 3.23 12.58 9.82
C ILE A 107 2.13 13.42 9.18
N GLU A 108 1.27 12.82 8.37
CA GLU A 108 0.13 13.50 7.74
C GLU A 108 -0.77 14.18 8.76
N HIS A 109 -1.18 13.46 9.82
CA HIS A 109 -1.99 14.05 10.90
C HIS A 109 -1.29 15.21 11.63
N MET A 110 0.03 15.12 11.84
CA MET A 110 0.81 16.22 12.43
C MET A 110 0.84 17.47 11.53
N PHE A 111 0.89 17.29 10.21
CA PHE A 111 0.87 18.41 9.27
C PHE A 111 -0.51 19.04 9.15
N VAL A 112 -1.58 18.24 9.08
CA VAL A 112 -2.97 18.72 9.03
C VAL A 112 -3.32 19.53 10.29
N GLY A 113 -2.95 19.03 11.48
CA GLY A 113 -3.19 19.77 12.73
C GLY A 113 -2.44 21.10 12.83
N ARG A 114 -1.32 21.24 12.10
CA ARG A 114 -0.51 22.47 12.06
C ARG A 114 -1.07 23.52 11.08
N GLU A 115 -1.84 23.11 10.08
CA GLU A 115 -2.52 24.04 9.16
C GLU A 115 -3.77 24.63 9.82
N GLU A 116 -4.54 23.85 10.58
CA GLU A 116 -5.71 24.35 11.32
C GLU A 116 -5.34 25.39 12.39
N GLU A 117 -4.20 25.21 13.08
CA GLU A 117 -3.71 26.16 14.10
C GLU A 117 -3.21 27.50 13.50
N LYS A 118 -2.91 27.56 12.20
CA LYS A 118 -2.51 28.80 11.51
C LYS A 118 -3.67 29.61 10.96
N VAL A 119 -4.87 29.03 10.89
CA VAL A 119 -6.07 29.66 10.30
C VAL A 119 -7.01 30.23 11.38
N VAL A 120 -6.71 29.96 12.67
CA VAL A 120 -7.42 30.50 13.85
C VAL A 120 -6.59 31.62 14.49
#